data_AF-A0A430FUW7-F1
#
_entry.id   AF-A0A430FUW7-F1
#
_cell.length_a   1.000
_cell.length_b   1.000
_cell.length_c   1.000
_cell.angle_alpha   90.00
_cell.angle_beta   90.00
_cell.angle_gamma   90.00
#
_symmetry.space_group_name_H-M   'P 1'
#
loop_
_entity.id
_entity.type
_entity.pdbx_description
1 polymer ?
#
loop_
_entity_poly.entity_id
_entity_poly.type
_entity_poly.pdbx_seq_one_letter_code
_entity_poly.pdbx_strand_id
1 'polypeptide(L)'
;MSEHAGPCAGIPLTEELLDRLLASTSVEAYLGREPVSDCTLTDYLRMMMDGNGMRRADVVRASGLNATVVYDIFAGKSRPGRDRAIALAIGLNCDLRQTQRLLRLAGATELWCRHRRDAIIIWCIDNGLDRAAVDGELRRLGEATLPGATPDATSAIEAHSDDADAADGTAAAAASRR
;
A
#
# COMPACT_ATOMS: atom_id res chain seq x y z
N MET A 1 -23.45 -1.31 -9.36
CA MET A 1 -22.34 -2.09 -9.95
C MET A 1 -22.11 -1.54 -11.35
N SER A 2 -21.31 -0.48 -11.47
CA SER A 2 -21.02 0.14 -12.76
C SER A 2 -19.70 -0.44 -13.28
N GLU A 3 -19.80 -1.32 -14.26
CA GLU A 3 -18.68 -1.79 -15.06
C GLU A 3 -18.21 -0.65 -15.97
N HIS A 4 -17.39 0.26 -15.44
CA HIS A 4 -16.58 1.15 -16.28
C HIS A 4 -15.33 0.39 -16.72
N ALA A 5 -15.52 -0.57 -17.64
CA ALA A 5 -14.43 -1.26 -18.30
C ALA A 5 -13.76 -0.32 -19.32
N GLY A 6 -12.87 0.55 -18.82
CA GLY A 6 -11.95 1.30 -19.67
C GLY A 6 -10.98 0.35 -20.42
N PRO A 7 -10.25 0.84 -21.44
CA PRO A 7 -9.38 0.02 -22.28
C PRO A 7 -8.28 -0.77 -21.51
N CYS A 8 -7.95 -0.36 -20.28
CA CYS A 8 -7.02 -1.08 -19.40
C CYS A 8 -7.67 -2.13 -18.48
N ALA A 9 -9.00 -2.14 -18.33
CA ALA A 9 -9.72 -3.11 -17.48
C ALA A 9 -9.72 -4.52 -18.08
N GLY A 10 -9.70 -4.61 -19.41
CA GLY A 10 -9.71 -5.87 -20.17
C GLY A 10 -8.34 -6.56 -20.34
N ILE A 11 -7.25 -6.04 -19.77
CA ILE A 11 -5.94 -6.67 -19.90
C ILE A 11 -5.85 -7.87 -18.95
N PRO A 12 -5.80 -9.11 -19.48
CA PRO A 12 -5.72 -10.30 -18.64
C PRO A 12 -4.48 -10.30 -17.74
N LEU A 13 -4.60 -10.86 -16.54
CA LEU A 13 -3.44 -11.12 -15.67
C LEU A 13 -2.45 -12.08 -16.37
N THR A 14 -1.19 -12.15 -15.91
CA THR A 14 -0.20 -13.09 -16.46
C THR A 14 -0.66 -14.55 -16.37
N GLU A 15 -1.37 -14.91 -15.31
CA GLU A 15 -1.99 -16.23 -15.16
C GLU A 15 -3.08 -16.47 -16.22
N GLU A 16 -3.92 -15.48 -16.50
CA GLU A 16 -4.96 -15.58 -17.53
C GLU A 16 -4.37 -15.59 -18.96
N LEU A 17 -3.25 -14.89 -19.17
CA LEU A 17 -2.48 -14.96 -20.42
C LEU A 17 -1.79 -16.30 -20.58
N LEU A 18 -1.26 -16.85 -19.48
CA LEU A 18 -0.65 -18.16 -19.44
C LEU A 18 -1.69 -19.25 -19.71
N ASP A 19 -2.84 -19.21 -19.03
CA ASP A 19 -3.97 -20.11 -19.25
C ASP A 19 -4.42 -20.04 -20.72
N ARG A 20 -4.49 -18.84 -21.29
CA ARG A 20 -4.82 -18.63 -22.70
C ARG A 20 -3.77 -19.24 -23.64
N LEU A 21 -2.49 -19.08 -23.34
CA LEU A 21 -1.40 -19.69 -24.11
C LEU A 21 -1.48 -21.22 -24.04
N LEU A 22 -1.67 -21.78 -22.84
CA LEU A 22 -1.76 -23.22 -22.61
C LEU A 22 -3.03 -23.85 -23.19
N ALA A 23 -4.14 -23.11 -23.24
CA ALA A 23 -5.38 -23.54 -23.88
C ALA A 23 -5.36 -23.38 -25.41
N SER A 24 -4.35 -22.72 -25.98
CA SER A 24 -4.25 -22.52 -27.42
C SER A 24 -3.72 -23.78 -28.10
N THR A 25 -4.36 -24.18 -29.20
CA THR A 25 -4.00 -25.39 -29.95
C THR A 25 -2.67 -25.29 -30.69
N SER A 26 -2.16 -24.09 -30.92
CA SER A 26 -0.83 -23.82 -31.47
C SER A 26 -0.33 -22.43 -31.05
N VAL A 27 0.99 -22.21 -31.17
CA VAL A 27 1.63 -20.92 -30.84
C VAL A 27 1.18 -19.82 -31.80
N GLU A 28 0.99 -20.14 -33.08
CA GLU A 28 0.48 -19.22 -34.11
C GLU A 28 -0.95 -18.78 -33.82
N ALA A 29 -1.79 -19.67 -33.29
CA ALA A 29 -3.17 -19.35 -32.89
C ALA A 29 -3.22 -18.39 -31.68
N TYR A 30 -2.18 -18.38 -30.85
CA TYR A 30 -2.01 -17.41 -29.77
C TYR A 30 -1.45 -16.08 -30.29
N LEU A 31 -0.36 -16.12 -31.07
CA LEU A 31 0.33 -14.94 -31.60
C LEU A 31 -0.47 -14.20 -32.68
N GLY A 32 -1.39 -14.87 -33.38
CA GLY A 32 -2.27 -14.28 -34.40
C GLY A 32 -3.50 -13.56 -33.84
N ARG A 33 -3.69 -13.55 -32.51
CA ARG A 33 -4.74 -12.75 -31.86
C ARG A 33 -4.31 -11.29 -31.77
N GLU A 34 -5.27 -10.38 -31.56
CA GLU A 34 -4.94 -8.97 -31.30
C GLU A 34 -3.92 -8.86 -30.16
N PRO A 35 -2.85 -8.06 -30.35
CA PRO A 35 -1.88 -7.82 -29.30
C PRO A 35 -2.59 -7.25 -28.08
N VAL A 36 -2.20 -7.75 -26.90
CA VAL A 36 -2.68 -7.22 -25.62
C VAL A 36 -2.32 -5.74 -25.58
N SER A 37 -3.30 -4.86 -25.43
CA SER A 37 -3.12 -3.42 -25.51
C SER A 37 -2.00 -2.94 -24.57
N ASP A 38 -1.16 -2.02 -25.06
CA ASP A 38 -0.11 -1.36 -24.28
C ASP A 38 -0.72 -0.39 -23.26
N CYS A 39 -1.28 -0.91 -22.16
CA CYS A 39 -1.71 -0.06 -21.06
C CYS A 39 -0.49 0.36 -20.24
N THR A 40 -0.28 1.67 -20.14
CA THR A 40 0.75 2.21 -19.26
C THR A 40 0.25 2.25 -17.82
N LEU A 41 1.18 2.27 -16.85
CA LEU A 41 0.83 2.50 -15.44
C LEU A 41 -0.03 3.77 -15.26
N THR A 42 0.32 4.85 -15.97
CA THR A 42 -0.39 6.12 -15.86
C THR A 42 -1.83 6.03 -16.34
N ASP A 43 -2.08 5.30 -17.44
CA ASP A 43 -3.44 5.08 -17.95
C ASP A 43 -4.27 4.26 -16.96
N TYR A 44 -3.66 3.22 -16.40
CA TYR A 44 -4.31 2.40 -15.37
C TYR A 44 -4.65 3.20 -14.11
N LEU A 45 -3.73 4.02 -13.61
CA LEU A 45 -3.96 4.87 -12.43
C LEU A 45 -5.09 5.88 -12.66
N ARG A 46 -5.17 6.48 -13.86
CA ARG A 46 -6.25 7.39 -14.22
C ARG A 46 -7.59 6.67 -14.29
N MET A 47 -7.63 5.51 -14.92
CA MET A 47 -8.83 4.68 -14.98
C MET A 47 -9.33 4.30 -13.58
N MET A 48 -8.44 3.87 -12.68
CA MET A 48 -8.80 3.55 -11.30
C MET A 48 -9.31 4.77 -10.53
N MET A 49 -8.65 5.92 -10.71
CA MET A 49 -9.05 7.17 -10.08
C MET A 49 -10.43 7.63 -10.55
N ASP A 50 -10.70 7.58 -11.86
CA ASP A 50 -11.97 7.97 -12.45
C ASP A 50 -13.09 6.99 -12.08
N GLY A 51 -12.80 5.68 -12.10
CA GLY A 51 -13.75 4.63 -11.71
C GLY A 51 -14.19 4.70 -10.25
N ASN A 52 -13.30 5.18 -9.37
CA ASN A 52 -13.57 5.37 -7.95
C ASN A 52 -14.02 6.80 -7.60
N GLY A 53 -14.17 7.68 -8.59
CA GLY A 53 -14.58 9.07 -8.39
C GLY A 53 -13.61 9.90 -7.54
N MET A 54 -12.34 9.51 -7.48
CA MET A 54 -11.32 10.14 -6.64
C MET A 54 -10.63 11.28 -7.37
N ARG A 55 -10.18 12.30 -6.64
CA ARG A 55 -9.26 13.31 -7.19
C ARG A 55 -7.83 12.94 -6.83
N ARG A 56 -6.85 13.46 -7.58
CA ARG A 56 -5.42 13.25 -7.25
C ARG A 56 -5.08 13.64 -5.82
N ALA A 57 -5.69 14.71 -5.28
CA ALA A 57 -5.51 15.12 -3.90
C ALA A 57 -6.03 14.07 -2.89
N ASP A 58 -7.11 13.37 -3.23
CA ASP A 58 -7.64 12.27 -2.41
C ASP A 58 -6.67 11.09 -2.42
N VAL A 59 -6.08 10.78 -3.58
CA VAL A 59 -5.05 9.72 -3.70
C VAL A 59 -3.79 10.07 -2.91
N VAL A 60 -3.32 11.32 -2.94
CA VAL A 60 -2.18 11.79 -2.12
C VAL A 60 -2.45 11.54 -0.63
N ARG A 61 -3.62 11.97 -0.16
CA ARG A 61 -4.03 11.82 1.24
C ARG A 61 -4.21 10.35 1.64
N ALA A 62 -4.89 9.55 0.82
CA ALA A 62 -5.19 8.16 1.12
C ALA A 62 -3.96 7.25 1.02
N SER A 63 -3.01 7.54 0.12
CA SER A 63 -1.78 6.76 -0.03
C SER A 63 -0.70 7.09 1.01
N GLY A 64 -0.80 8.25 1.68
CA GLY A 64 0.23 8.77 2.58
C GLY A 64 1.54 9.18 1.88
N LEU A 65 1.55 9.25 0.55
CA LEU A 65 2.74 9.63 -0.21
C LEU A 65 2.87 11.15 -0.33
N ASN A 66 4.10 11.63 -0.51
CA ASN A 66 4.35 13.03 -0.82
C ASN A 66 3.64 13.41 -2.14
N ALA A 67 2.91 14.53 -2.13
CA ALA A 67 2.19 15.05 -3.27
C ALA A 67 3.05 15.06 -4.54
N THR A 68 4.28 15.56 -4.48
CA THR A 68 5.21 15.63 -5.61
C THR A 68 5.45 14.26 -6.23
N VAL A 69 5.65 13.23 -5.40
CA VAL A 69 5.86 11.85 -5.87
C VAL A 69 4.63 11.34 -6.61
N VAL A 70 3.44 11.57 -6.05
CA VAL A 70 2.19 11.16 -6.70
C VAL A 70 2.01 11.90 -8.03
N TYR A 71 2.24 13.22 -8.07
CA TYR A 71 2.15 13.99 -9.31
C TYR A 71 3.14 13.52 -10.37
N ASP A 72 4.38 13.22 -10.00
CA ASP A 72 5.39 12.71 -10.93
C ASP A 72 5.03 11.32 -11.48
N ILE A 73 4.42 10.46 -10.66
CA ILE A 73 3.93 9.14 -11.09
C ILE A 73 2.76 9.29 -12.08
N PHE A 74 1.77 10.15 -11.76
CA PHE A 74 0.64 10.43 -12.67
C PHE A 74 1.04 11.20 -13.94
N ALA A 75 2.23 11.80 -13.95
CA ALA A 75 2.86 12.42 -15.11
C ALA A 75 3.79 11.46 -15.89
N GLY A 76 4.02 10.23 -15.39
CA GLY A 76 4.93 9.26 -16.00
C GLY A 76 6.42 9.59 -15.85
N LYS A 77 6.77 10.60 -15.03
CA LYS A 77 8.16 11.04 -14.80
C LYS A 77 8.90 10.18 -13.80
N SER A 78 8.16 9.51 -12.90
CA SER A 78 8.73 8.65 -11.86
C SER A 78 7.99 7.31 -11.82
N ARG A 79 8.73 6.22 -11.60
CA ARG A 79 8.16 4.89 -11.37
C ARG A 79 8.12 4.61 -9.86
N PRO A 80 6.96 4.24 -9.29
CA PRO A 80 6.90 3.89 -7.88
C PRO A 80 7.68 2.60 -7.64
N GLY A 81 8.56 2.60 -6.64
CA GLY A 81 9.07 1.34 -6.08
C GLY A 81 7.94 0.53 -5.44
N ARG A 82 8.20 -0.75 -5.14
CA ARG A 82 7.21 -1.71 -4.63
C ARG A 82 6.32 -1.16 -3.53
N ASP A 83 6.89 -0.67 -2.44
CA ASP A 83 6.09 -0.22 -1.30
C ASP A 83 5.27 1.05 -1.61
N ARG A 84 5.74 1.92 -2.51
CA ARG A 84 4.96 3.09 -2.97
C ARG A 84 3.83 2.67 -3.91
N ALA A 85 4.03 1.62 -4.71
CA ALA A 85 2.99 1.05 -5.55
C ALA A 85 1.90 0.38 -4.71
N ILE A 86 2.26 -0.35 -3.65
CA ILE A 86 1.31 -0.90 -2.67
C ILE A 86 0.55 0.24 -1.97
N ALA A 87 1.25 1.28 -1.52
CA ALA A 87 0.64 2.47 -0.92
C ALA A 87 -0.37 3.15 -1.85
N LEU A 88 -0.03 3.28 -3.13
CA LEU A 88 -0.94 3.81 -4.16
C LEU A 88 -2.16 2.92 -4.37
N ALA A 89 -1.98 1.60 -4.41
CA ALA A 89 -3.09 0.66 -4.59
C ALA A 89 -4.10 0.74 -3.45
N ILE A 90 -3.62 0.79 -2.20
CA ILE A 90 -4.46 0.99 -1.02
C ILE A 90 -5.15 2.36 -1.07
N GLY A 91 -4.40 3.41 -1.41
CA GLY A 91 -4.94 4.77 -1.52
C GLY A 91 -5.93 4.98 -2.67
N LEU A 92 -5.92 4.09 -3.67
CA LEU A 92 -6.89 4.02 -4.75
C LEU A 92 -8.05 3.07 -4.44
N ASN A 93 -8.06 2.42 -3.28
CA ASN A 93 -9.07 1.44 -2.89
C ASN A 93 -9.17 0.25 -3.88
N CYS A 94 -8.02 -0.18 -4.40
CA CYS A 94 -7.91 -1.30 -5.33
C CYS A 94 -8.19 -2.63 -4.64
N ASP A 95 -8.84 -3.55 -5.34
CA ASP A 95 -8.92 -4.96 -4.94
C ASP A 95 -7.55 -5.67 -5.13
N LEU A 96 -7.47 -6.94 -4.71
CA LEU A 96 -6.24 -7.72 -4.83
C LEU A 96 -5.78 -7.89 -6.29
N ARG A 97 -6.69 -8.18 -7.23
CA ARG A 97 -6.36 -8.34 -8.66
C ARG A 97 -5.85 -7.04 -9.26
N GLN A 98 -6.51 -5.94 -8.92
CA GLN A 98 -6.16 -4.59 -9.35
C GLN A 98 -4.81 -4.16 -8.78
N THR A 99 -4.52 -4.53 -7.52
CA THR A 99 -3.24 -4.29 -6.87
C THR A 99 -2.11 -5.06 -7.56
N GLN A 100 -2.30 -6.36 -7.83
CA GLN A 100 -1.30 -7.14 -8.55
C GLN A 100 -1.04 -6.59 -9.96
N ARG A 101 -2.10 -6.14 -10.66
CA ARG A 101 -1.96 -5.49 -11.96
C ARG A 101 -1.18 -4.18 -11.87
N LEU A 102 -1.46 -3.35 -10.85
CA LEU A 102 -0.73 -2.10 -10.61
C LEU A 102 0.77 -2.38 -10.37
N LEU A 103 1.10 -3.36 -9.54
CA LEU A 103 2.48 -3.74 -9.25
C LEU A 103 3.23 -4.16 -10.51
N ARG A 104 2.61 -4.96 -11.38
CA ARG A 104 3.19 -5.35 -12.68
C ARG A 104 3.45 -4.16 -13.59
N LEU A 105 2.47 -3.27 -13.73
CA LEU A 105 2.60 -2.06 -14.56
C LEU A 105 3.68 -1.11 -14.02
N ALA A 106 3.90 -1.10 -12.70
CA ALA A 106 4.98 -0.37 -12.06
C ALA A 106 6.36 -1.04 -12.22
N GLY A 107 6.42 -2.29 -12.70
CA GLY A 107 7.64 -3.09 -12.74
C GLY A 107 8.09 -3.59 -11.36
N ALA A 108 7.17 -3.67 -10.40
CA ALA A 108 7.41 -4.16 -9.05
C ALA A 108 6.98 -5.63 -8.89
N THR A 109 7.60 -6.32 -7.94
CA THR A 109 7.21 -7.69 -7.58
C THR A 109 5.83 -7.71 -6.94
N GLU A 110 5.03 -8.67 -7.39
CA GLU A 110 3.71 -9.00 -6.86
C GLU A 110 3.72 -9.26 -5.35
N LEU A 111 2.54 -9.16 -4.73
CA LEU A 111 2.34 -9.59 -3.35
C LEU A 111 2.30 -11.12 -3.30
N TRP A 112 3.12 -11.72 -2.45
CA TRP A 112 3.19 -13.17 -2.33
C TRP A 112 2.78 -13.64 -0.94
N CYS A 113 1.73 -14.46 -0.85
CA CYS A 113 1.18 -14.92 0.42
C CYS A 113 2.16 -15.71 1.31
N ARG A 114 3.28 -16.20 0.76
CA ARG A 114 4.35 -16.82 1.56
C ARG A 114 5.18 -15.82 2.33
N HIS A 115 5.24 -14.57 1.88
CA HIS A 115 5.96 -13.52 2.58
C HIS A 115 5.04 -12.94 3.67
N ARG A 116 5.47 -13.01 4.93
CA ARG A 116 4.64 -12.66 6.10
C ARG A 116 4.04 -11.26 5.99
N ARG A 117 4.85 -10.26 5.64
CA ARG A 117 4.40 -8.88 5.38
C ARG A 117 3.35 -8.79 4.29
N ASP A 118 3.53 -9.52 3.19
CA ASP A 118 2.61 -9.47 2.06
C ASP A 118 1.29 -10.17 2.38
N ALA A 119 1.31 -11.26 3.15
CA ALA A 119 0.10 -11.93 3.60
C ALA A 119 -0.81 -10.99 4.40
N ILE A 120 -0.21 -10.16 5.27
CA ILE A 120 -0.93 -9.14 6.05
C ILE A 120 -1.53 -8.10 5.10
N ILE A 121 -0.74 -7.59 4.15
CA ILE A 121 -1.21 -6.59 3.17
C ILE A 121 -2.34 -7.14 2.31
N ILE A 122 -2.19 -8.38 1.81
CA ILE A 122 -3.23 -9.08 1.03
C ILE A 122 -4.53 -9.17 1.84
N TRP A 123 -4.43 -9.60 3.10
CA TRP A 123 -5.58 -9.71 3.98
C TRP A 123 -6.25 -8.35 4.22
N CYS A 124 -5.46 -7.30 4.44
CA CYS A 124 -6.00 -5.94 4.64
C CYS A 124 -6.71 -5.42 3.39
N ILE A 125 -6.16 -5.66 2.19
CA ILE A 125 -6.77 -5.27 0.92
C ILE A 125 -8.10 -6.01 0.71
N ASP A 126 -8.14 -7.31 0.97
CA ASP A 126 -9.34 -8.13 0.82
C ASP A 126 -10.47 -7.70 1.78
N ASN A 127 -10.11 -7.18 2.95
CA ASN A 127 -11.04 -6.62 3.94
C ASN A 127 -11.36 -5.13 3.72
N GLY A 128 -10.81 -4.51 2.66
CA GLY A 128 -11.05 -3.10 2.34
C GLY A 128 -10.52 -2.12 3.39
N LEU A 129 -9.44 -2.48 4.09
CA LEU A 129 -8.85 -1.63 5.11
C LEU A 129 -8.12 -0.43 4.48
N ASP A 130 -8.25 0.72 5.13
CA ASP A 130 -7.54 1.92 4.72
C ASP A 130 -6.05 1.86 5.08
N ARG A 131 -5.31 2.87 4.63
CA ARG A 131 -3.86 2.93 4.83
C ARG A 131 -3.46 2.95 6.32
N ALA A 132 -4.20 3.65 7.16
CA ALA A 132 -3.89 3.77 8.57
C ALA A 132 -4.09 2.42 9.29
N ALA A 133 -5.18 1.72 8.97
CA ALA A 133 -5.46 0.38 9.46
C ALA A 133 -4.42 -0.64 8.99
N VAL A 134 -3.99 -0.59 7.73
CA VAL A 134 -2.91 -1.45 7.19
C VAL A 134 -1.60 -1.23 7.97
N ASP A 135 -1.20 0.02 8.20
CA ASP A 135 0.01 0.32 8.97
C ASP A 135 -0.14 -0.05 10.46
N GLY A 136 -1.36 -0.03 11.00
CA GLY A 136 -1.69 -0.55 12.33
C GLY A 136 -1.48 -2.05 12.44
N GLU A 137 -2.01 -2.83 11.49
CA GLU A 137 -1.87 -4.29 11.46
C GLU A 137 -0.42 -4.73 11.23
N LEU A 138 0.30 -4.04 10.34
CA LEU A 138 1.74 -4.27 10.15
C LEU A 138 2.52 -4.05 11.45
N ARG A 139 2.29 -2.93 12.15
CA ARG A 139 2.92 -2.67 13.46
C ARG A 139 2.53 -3.71 14.51
N ARG A 140 1.25 -4.05 14.61
CA ARG A 140 0.72 -5.04 15.58
C ARG A 140 1.38 -6.40 15.41
N LEU A 141 1.74 -6.77 14.19
CA LEU A 141 2.39 -8.05 13.86
C LEU A 141 3.92 -7.96 13.77
N GLY A 142 4.50 -6.79 14.04
CA GLY A 142 5.94 -6.56 14.10
C GLY A 142 6.62 -6.42 12.73
N GLU A 143 5.89 -6.01 11.70
CA GLU A 143 6.39 -5.79 10.34
C GLU A 143 6.57 -4.29 10.04
N ALA A 144 7.44 -3.98 9.09
CA ALA A 144 7.69 -2.60 8.67
C ALA A 144 6.46 -1.99 7.95
N THR A 145 6.07 -0.80 8.38
CA THR A 145 4.98 -0.03 7.75
C THR A 145 5.36 0.41 6.34
N LEU A 146 4.36 0.82 5.58
CA LEU A 146 4.57 1.34 4.24
C LEU A 146 5.20 2.77 4.31
N PRO A 147 5.91 3.23 3.26
CA PRO A 147 6.58 4.52 3.26
C PRO A 147 5.58 5.67 3.28
N GLY A 148 5.98 6.79 3.86
CA GLY A 148 5.12 7.97 4.00
C GLY A 148 4.07 7.87 5.11
N ALA A 149 4.06 6.76 5.87
CA ALA A 149 3.42 6.75 7.17
C ALA A 149 4.07 7.87 7.99
N THR A 150 3.39 9.02 8.10
CA THR A 150 3.71 9.95 9.17
C THR A 150 3.57 9.13 10.45
N PRO A 151 4.56 9.14 11.35
CA PRO A 151 4.38 8.52 12.66
C PRO A 151 3.19 9.23 13.28
N ASP A 152 2.04 8.57 13.26
CA ASP A 152 0.87 9.06 13.96
C ASP A 152 1.27 9.15 15.43
N ALA A 153 0.86 10.24 16.08
CA ALA A 153 1.31 10.67 17.39
C ALA A 153 0.73 9.79 18.53
N THR A 154 0.84 8.47 18.39
CA THR A 154 0.32 7.45 19.33
C THR A 154 1.34 6.36 19.63
N SER A 155 2.64 6.65 19.53
CA SER A 155 3.71 5.78 20.05
C SER A 155 4.61 6.48 21.07
N ALA A 156 4.12 7.52 21.73
CA ALA A 156 4.84 8.22 22.80
C ALA A 156 4.29 7.91 24.21
N ILE A 157 3.35 6.98 24.36
CA ILE A 157 2.78 6.63 25.66
C ILE A 157 2.76 5.11 25.76
N GLU A 158 3.92 4.52 26.05
CA GLU A 158 4.09 3.24 26.76
C GLU A 158 5.59 2.87 26.76
N ALA A 159 6.40 3.73 27.36
CA ALA A 159 7.54 3.27 28.13
C ALA A 159 7.21 3.67 29.58
N HIS A 160 6.59 2.72 30.30
CA HIS A 160 6.28 2.80 31.72
C HIS A 160 7.48 3.33 32.50
N SER A 161 7.34 4.54 33.01
CA SER A 161 7.95 4.99 34.24
C SER A 161 7.12 4.44 35.40
N ASP A 162 7.49 3.28 35.91
CA ASP A 162 7.07 2.81 37.23
C ASP A 162 8.33 2.61 38.08
N ASP A 163 8.67 3.65 38.84
CA ASP A 163 9.27 3.54 40.16
C ASP A 163 9.16 4.92 40.81
N ALA A 164 7.93 5.23 41.24
CA ALA A 164 7.67 6.28 42.20
C ALA A 164 7.16 5.64 43.49
N ASP A 165 7.93 5.90 44.55
CA ASP A 165 7.45 6.37 45.84
C ASP A 165 7.54 5.40 47.02
N ALA A 166 8.47 5.72 47.93
CA ALA A 166 8.36 5.46 49.35
C ALA A 166 8.98 6.65 50.08
N ALA A 167 8.11 7.57 50.48
CA ALA A 167 8.38 8.75 51.26
C ALA A 167 8.65 8.47 52.76
N ASP A 168 9.14 9.54 53.40
CA ASP A 168 8.93 9.95 54.81
C ASP A 168 9.89 9.35 55.87
N GLY A 169 10.51 10.10 56.78
CA GLY A 169 10.47 11.51 57.12
C GLY A 169 11.28 11.78 58.42
N THR A 170 11.33 13.06 58.81
CA THR A 170 11.40 13.55 60.21
C THR A 170 12.74 13.90 60.88
N ALA A 171 12.74 15.14 61.40
CA ALA A 171 13.47 15.76 62.53
C ALA A 171 14.97 16.11 62.33
N ALA A 172 15.37 17.39 62.32
CA ALA A 172 15.36 18.42 63.38
C ALA A 172 16.50 18.30 64.41
N ALA A 173 17.19 19.45 64.59
CA ALA A 173 17.86 19.97 65.79
C ALA A 173 19.40 20.09 65.81
N ALA A 174 19.81 21.22 66.41
CA ALA A 174 21.12 21.64 66.96
C ALA A 174 22.21 22.00 65.93
N ALA A 175 22.61 23.25 65.72
CA ALA A 175 23.14 24.24 66.67
C ALA A 175 24.26 23.69 67.57
N SER A 176 25.53 23.91 67.21
CA SER A 176 26.52 24.54 68.08
C SER A 176 27.90 24.63 67.40
N ARG A 177 28.56 25.75 67.69
CA ARG A 177 29.93 26.13 67.39
C ARG A 177 30.93 25.12 67.94
N ARG A 178 32.04 24.90 67.21
CA ARG A 178 33.42 25.09 67.70
C ARG A 178 34.41 25.02 66.56
#